data_AF-A0A7V9MAM9-F1
#
_entry.id   AF-A0A7V9MAM9-F1
#
_cell.length_a   1.000
_cell.length_b   1.000
_cell.length_c   1.000
_cell.angle_alpha   90.00
_cell.angle_beta   90.00
_cell.angle_gamma   90.00
#
_symmetry.space_group_name_H-M   'P 1'
#
loop_
_entity.id
_entity.type
_entity.pdbx_description
1 polymer ?
#
loop_
_entity_poly.entity_id
_entity_poly.type
_entity_poly.pdbx_seq_one_letter_code
_entity_poly.pdbx_strand_id
1 'polypeptide(L)'
;MAAATAWALLEPLDRRLFRCDYSDVALLGKSVTRGRGWRPMGLAIHAVNGAIFGLAFNEARARTSVEPRRLALSMALAEHVALYPLTYFVDRYHPARGDAGVPPLLTNPRAFGQATVRHAIFGLLLGRWATR
;
A
#
# COMPACT_ATOMS: atom_id res chain seq x y z
N MET A 1 11.36 7.53 -8.86
CA MET A 1 11.13 8.90 -8.34
C MET A 1 9.65 9.29 -8.27
N ALA A 2 8.87 9.14 -9.35
CA ALA A 2 7.45 9.53 -9.35
C ALA A 2 6.57 8.81 -8.32
N ALA A 3 6.78 7.50 -8.07
CA ALA A 3 6.06 6.76 -7.04
C ALA A 3 6.34 7.27 -5.62
N ALA A 4 7.60 7.60 -5.31
CA ALA A 4 7.98 8.15 -4.01
C ALA A 4 7.38 9.55 -3.77
N THR A 5 7.35 10.40 -4.79
CA THR A 5 6.71 11.72 -4.72
C THR A 5 5.19 11.61 -4.55
N ALA A 6 4.54 10.71 -5.30
CA ALA A 6 3.11 10.46 -5.15
C ALA A 6 2.78 10.01 -3.73
N TRP A 7 3.59 9.11 -3.17
CA TRP A 7 3.40 8.61 -1.82
C TRP A 7 3.63 9.67 -0.73
N ALA A 8 4.70 10.47 -0.87
CA ALA A 8 5.02 11.56 0.06
C ALA A 8 3.92 12.62 0.15
N LEU A 9 3.14 12.82 -0.93
CA LEU A 9 2.00 13.74 -0.96
C LEU A 9 0.70 13.06 -0.51
N LEU A 10 0.49 11.80 -0.90
CA LEU A 10 -0.75 11.08 -0.64
C LEU A 10 -0.92 10.74 0.84
N GLU A 11 0.11 10.19 1.48
CA GLU A 11 0.00 9.67 2.84
C GLU A 11 -0.34 10.74 3.89
N PRO A 12 0.22 11.97 3.87
CA PRO A 12 -0.23 13.02 4.77
C PRO A 12 -1.65 13.51 4.49
N LEU A 13 -2.07 13.52 3.22
CA LEU A 13 -3.38 13.99 2.79
C LEU A 13 -4.48 13.01 3.16
N ASP A 14 -4.29 11.72 2.85
CA ASP A 14 -5.28 10.69 3.13
C ASP A 14 -5.50 10.50 4.64
N ARG A 15 -4.44 10.58 5.46
CA ARG A 15 -4.55 10.49 6.91
C ARG A 15 -5.43 11.60 7.48
N ARG A 16 -5.33 12.82 6.93
CA ARG A 16 -6.19 13.95 7.30
C ARG A 16 -7.62 13.75 6.84
N LEU A 17 -7.81 13.33 5.59
CA LEU A 17 -9.14 13.13 5.00
C LEU A 17 -9.92 12.02 5.71
N PHE A 18 -9.29 10.87 5.93
CA PHE A 18 -9.90 9.71 6.58
C PHE A 18 -9.91 9.81 8.10
N ARG A 19 -9.21 10.79 8.70
CA ARG A 19 -8.99 10.91 10.15
C ARG A 19 -8.55 9.57 10.74
N CYS A 20 -7.58 8.95 10.08
CA CYS A 20 -7.00 7.66 10.44
C CYS A 20 -5.49 7.75 10.27
N ASP A 21 -4.77 7.34 11.30
CA ASP A 21 -3.31 7.42 11.32
C ASP A 21 -2.64 6.20 10.66
N TYR A 22 -3.35 5.40 9.85
CA TYR A 22 -2.75 4.24 9.18
C TYR A 22 -1.61 4.64 8.23
N SER A 23 -0.46 3.97 8.36
CA SER A 23 0.74 4.19 7.54
C SER A 23 1.37 2.85 7.16
N ASP A 24 1.45 2.57 5.85
CA ASP A 24 2.13 1.39 5.33
C ASP A 24 3.61 1.37 5.71
N VAL A 25 4.27 2.53 5.69
CA VAL A 25 5.68 2.68 6.09
C VAL A 25 5.87 2.34 7.57
N ALA A 26 4.97 2.80 8.44
CA ALA A 26 5.04 2.48 9.87
C ALA A 26 4.75 1.00 10.13
N LEU A 27 3.74 0.45 9.47
CA LEU A 27 3.39 -0.97 9.56
C LEU A 27 4.57 -1.86 9.13
N LEU A 28 5.16 -1.60 7.96
CA LEU A 28 6.27 -2.42 7.47
C LEU A 28 7.55 -2.19 8.29
N GLY A 29 7.90 -0.94 8.54
CA GLY A 29 9.15 -0.59 9.23
C GLY A 29 9.19 -1.06 10.68
N LYS A 30 8.10 -0.86 11.42
CA LYS A 30 8.03 -1.20 12.84
C LYS A 30 7.85 -2.69 13.10
N SER A 31 7.47 -3.48 12.10
CA SER A 31 7.52 -4.95 12.20
C SER A 31 8.95 -5.48 12.27
N VAL A 32 9.92 -4.75 11.70
CA VAL A 32 11.35 -5.14 11.68
C VAL A 32 12.15 -4.49 12.81
N THR A 33 11.96 -3.19 13.07
CA THR A 33 12.69 -2.49 14.12
C THR A 33 11.86 -1.39 14.78
N ARG A 34 12.00 -1.23 16.10
CA ARG A 34 11.36 -0.14 16.86
C ARG A 34 12.25 1.10 17.01
N GLY A 35 13.51 1.03 16.57
CA GLY A 35 14.48 2.13 16.67
C GLY A 35 14.36 3.16 15.54
N ARG A 36 15.28 4.14 15.51
CA ARG A 36 15.30 5.23 14.52
C ARG A 36 15.28 4.76 13.04
N GLY A 37 15.69 3.51 12.78
CA GLY A 37 15.74 2.91 11.45
C GLY A 37 14.40 2.41 10.88
N TRP A 38 13.28 2.49 11.62
CA TRP A 38 12.01 1.93 11.12
C TRP A 38 11.52 2.63 9.85
N ARG A 39 11.72 3.96 9.72
CA ARG A 39 11.28 4.72 8.54
C ARG A 39 11.98 4.28 7.25
N PRO A 40 13.32 4.32 7.15
CA PRO A 40 13.99 3.86 5.94
C PRO A 40 13.73 2.38 5.65
N MET A 41 13.60 1.54 6.68
CA MET A 41 13.25 0.13 6.50
C MET A 41 11.85 -0.03 5.89
N GLY A 42 10.85 0.66 6.44
CA GLY A 42 9.48 0.60 5.93
C GLY A 42 9.37 1.09 4.49
N LEU A 43 10.08 2.17 4.14
CA LEU A 43 10.16 2.67 2.76
C LEU A 43 10.80 1.66 1.82
N ALA A 44 11.89 1.02 2.24
CA ALA A 44 12.57 0.00 1.44
C ALA A 44 11.65 -1.21 1.17
N ILE A 45 11.01 -1.76 2.21
CA ILE A 45 10.08 -2.88 2.07
C ILE A 45 8.89 -2.49 1.18
N HIS A 46 8.33 -1.29 1.38
CA HIS A 46 7.23 -0.81 0.56
C HIS A 46 7.61 -0.65 -0.92
N ALA A 47 8.83 -0.17 -1.20
CA ALA A 47 9.36 -0.10 -2.57
C ALA A 47 9.56 -1.49 -3.19
N VAL A 48 10.06 -2.46 -2.42
CA VAL A 48 10.20 -3.85 -2.87
C VAL A 48 8.83 -4.46 -3.19
N ASN A 49 7.82 -4.27 -2.34
CA ASN A 49 6.46 -4.73 -2.61
C ASN A 49 5.91 -4.13 -3.91
N GLY A 50 6.10 -2.82 -4.12
CA GLY A 50 5.71 -2.16 -5.37
C GLY A 50 6.44 -2.70 -6.61
N ALA A 51 7.71 -3.07 -6.48
CA ALA A 51 8.48 -3.68 -7.56
C ALA A 51 7.98 -5.10 -7.88
N ILE A 52 7.71 -5.92 -6.87
CA ILE A 52 7.12 -7.26 -7.03
C ILE A 52 5.76 -7.15 -7.73
N PHE A 53 4.91 -6.23 -7.29
CA PHE A 53 3.64 -5.95 -7.95
C PHE A 53 3.84 -5.57 -9.42
N GLY A 54 4.78 -4.66 -9.71
CA GLY A 54 5.09 -4.22 -11.07
C GLY A 54 5.50 -5.37 -12.00
N LEU A 55 6.28 -6.33 -11.49
CA LEU A 55 6.64 -7.54 -12.22
C LEU A 55 5.42 -8.43 -12.49
N ALA A 56 4.58 -8.67 -11.48
CA ALA A 56 3.34 -9.44 -11.63
C ALA A 56 2.38 -8.79 -12.64
N PHE A 57 2.25 -7.47 -12.60
CA PHE A 57 1.48 -6.69 -13.57
C PHE A 57 2.04 -6.83 -14.99
N ASN A 58 3.36 -6.75 -15.16
CA ASN A 58 3.98 -6.90 -16.47
C ASN A 58 3.73 -8.29 -17.07
N GLU A 59 3.82 -9.34 -16.24
CA GLU A 59 3.53 -10.71 -16.65
C GLU A 59 2.05 -10.89 -17.01
N ALA A 60 1.14 -10.38 -16.18
CA ALA A 60 -0.29 -10.43 -16.45
C ALA A 60 -0.65 -9.71 -17.76
N ARG A 61 -0.07 -8.53 -17.98
CA ARG A 61 -0.25 -7.72 -19.19
C ARG A 61 0.19 -8.46 -20.45
N ALA A 62 1.26 -9.23 -20.40
CA ALA A 62 1.73 -10.02 -21.53
C ALA A 62 0.76 -11.16 -21.93
N ARG A 63 -0.16 -11.54 -21.04
CA ARG A 63 -1.08 -12.68 -21.21
C ARG A 63 -2.54 -12.28 -21.44
N THR A 64 -2.83 -10.98 -21.56
CA THR A 64 -4.21 -10.48 -21.67
C THR A 64 -4.29 -9.29 -22.64
N SER A 65 -5.48 -9.07 -23.19
CA SER A 65 -5.79 -7.89 -24.02
C SER A 65 -6.44 -6.75 -23.23
N VAL A 66 -6.57 -6.88 -21.90
CA VAL A 66 -7.12 -5.82 -21.05
C VAL A 66 -6.23 -4.58 -21.10
N GLU A 67 -6.87 -3.42 -21.26
CA GLU A 67 -6.20 -2.12 -21.28
C GLU A 67 -5.31 -1.92 -20.02
N PRO A 68 -4.05 -1.47 -20.15
CA PRO A 68 -3.07 -1.50 -19.04
C PRO A 68 -3.51 -0.76 -17.77
N ARG A 69 -4.20 0.38 -17.90
CA ARG A 69 -4.68 1.15 -16.74
C ARG A 69 -5.82 0.42 -16.02
N ARG A 70 -6.78 -0.14 -16.76
CA ARG A 70 -7.85 -0.97 -16.20
C ARG A 70 -7.27 -2.22 -15.55
N LEU A 71 -6.29 -2.87 -16.17
CA LEU A 71 -5.62 -4.05 -15.63
C LEU A 71 -4.91 -3.71 -14.31
N ALA A 72 -4.05 -2.69 -14.29
CA ALA A 72 -3.29 -2.29 -13.10
C ALA A 72 -4.21 -1.88 -11.93
N LEU A 73 -5.26 -1.10 -12.21
CA LEU A 73 -6.25 -0.72 -11.20
C LEU A 73 -6.99 -1.94 -10.64
N SER A 74 -7.45 -2.83 -11.52
CA SER A 74 -8.19 -4.03 -11.11
C SER A 74 -7.33 -4.96 -10.28
N MET A 75 -6.07 -5.18 -10.69
CA MET A 75 -5.12 -5.98 -9.93
C MET A 75 -4.83 -5.37 -8.55
N ALA A 76 -4.62 -4.05 -8.46
CA ALA A 76 -4.30 -3.39 -7.20
C ALA A 76 -5.48 -3.44 -6.21
N LEU A 77 -6.70 -3.23 -6.70
CA LEU A 77 -7.90 -3.35 -5.86
C LEU A 77 -8.21 -4.80 -5.48
N ALA A 78 -8.00 -5.76 -6.40
CA ALA A 78 -8.16 -7.18 -6.12
C ALA A 78 -7.16 -7.66 -5.06
N GLU A 79 -5.88 -7.27 -5.18
CA GLU A 79 -4.86 -7.54 -4.17
C GLU A 79 -5.27 -6.95 -2.82
N HIS A 80 -5.69 -5.69 -2.79
CA HIS A 80 -6.15 -5.05 -1.56
C HIS A 80 -7.26 -5.84 -0.88
N VAL A 81 -8.34 -6.14 -1.60
CA VAL A 81 -9.50 -6.84 -1.04
C VAL A 81 -9.15 -8.27 -0.63
N ALA A 82 -8.37 -8.98 -1.44
CA ALA A 82 -7.99 -10.37 -1.17
C ALA A 82 -7.05 -10.48 0.04
N LEU A 83 -6.13 -9.54 0.20
CA LEU A 83 -5.13 -9.57 1.28
C LEU A 83 -5.56 -8.81 2.54
N TYR A 84 -6.57 -7.93 2.47
CA TYR A 84 -7.01 -7.16 3.64
C TYR A 84 -7.37 -8.01 4.86
N PRO A 85 -8.02 -9.18 4.74
CA PRO A 85 -8.30 -10.05 5.89
C PRO A 85 -7.03 -10.47 6.66
N LEU A 86 -5.85 -10.49 6.02
CA LEU A 86 -4.59 -10.80 6.68
C LEU A 86 -4.16 -9.71 7.68
N THR A 87 -4.77 -8.53 7.64
CA THR A 87 -4.59 -7.52 8.69
C THR A 87 -5.04 -8.00 10.07
N TYR A 88 -5.82 -9.09 10.16
CA TYR A 88 -6.02 -9.85 11.39
C TYR A 88 -4.69 -10.18 12.10
N PHE A 89 -3.69 -10.65 11.36
CA PHE A 89 -2.39 -11.01 11.93
C PHE A 89 -1.61 -9.76 12.37
N VAL A 90 -1.78 -8.63 11.68
CA VAL A 90 -1.22 -7.36 12.13
C VAL A 90 -1.85 -6.94 13.46
N ASP A 91 -3.19 -6.97 13.54
CA ASP A 91 -3.90 -6.63 14.77
C ASP A 91 -3.56 -7.55 15.94
N ARG A 92 -3.26 -8.82 15.67
CA ARG A 92 -2.98 -9.82 16.71
C ARG A 92 -1.51 -9.86 17.15
N TYR A 93 -0.57 -9.67 16.23
CA TYR A 93 0.85 -10.01 16.44
C TYR A 93 1.83 -8.88 16.19
N HIS A 94 1.41 -7.77 15.58
CA HIS A 94 2.34 -6.71 15.21
C HIS A 94 2.98 -6.05 16.45
N PRO A 95 4.33 -5.97 16.55
CA PRO A 95 5.03 -5.52 17.76
C PRO A 95 4.83 -4.04 18.10
N ALA A 96 4.31 -3.25 17.15
CA ALA A 96 3.96 -1.85 17.34
C ALA A 96 2.45 -1.57 17.19
N ARG A 97 1.61 -2.60 17.35
CA ARG A 97 0.17 -2.43 17.27
C ARG A 97 -0.31 -1.42 18.32
N GLY A 98 -1.01 -0.38 17.87
CA GLY A 98 -1.51 0.71 18.73
C GLY A 98 -0.55 1.90 18.86
N ASP A 99 0.70 1.76 18.39
CA ASP A 99 1.59 2.92 18.23
C ASP A 99 1.14 3.77 17.05
N ALA A 100 1.49 5.06 17.06
CA ALA A 100 1.23 5.98 15.95
C ALA A 100 1.66 5.37 14.60
N GLY A 101 0.75 5.31 13.63
CA GLY A 101 1.00 4.66 12.35
C GLY A 101 0.43 3.26 12.18
N VAL A 102 0.09 2.59 13.28
CA VAL A 102 -0.39 1.19 13.28
C VAL A 102 -1.67 1.07 14.12
N PRO A 103 -2.76 1.73 13.67
CA PRO A 103 -4.08 1.61 14.31
C PRO A 103 -4.65 0.19 14.18
N PRO A 104 -5.80 -0.10 14.81
CA PRO A 104 -6.63 -1.24 14.43
C PRO A 104 -6.91 -1.20 12.93
N LEU A 105 -6.82 -2.35 12.26
CA LEU A 105 -7.00 -2.45 10.81
C LEU A 105 -8.24 -3.24 10.44
N LEU A 106 -8.35 -4.50 10.86
CA LEU A 106 -9.33 -5.45 10.34
C LEU A 106 -10.77 -4.93 10.44
N THR A 107 -11.10 -4.29 11.56
CA THR A 107 -12.43 -3.75 11.85
C THR A 107 -12.52 -2.23 11.66
N ASN A 108 -11.51 -1.60 11.08
CA ASN A 108 -11.43 -0.16 10.92
C ASN A 108 -11.79 0.26 9.48
N PRO A 109 -13.04 0.71 9.23
CA PRO A 109 -13.47 1.07 7.88
C PRO A 109 -12.69 2.26 7.30
N ARG A 110 -12.12 3.13 8.15
CA ARG A 110 -11.29 4.25 7.70
C ARG A 110 -9.95 3.76 7.17
N ALA A 111 -9.32 2.79 7.85
CA ALA A 111 -8.09 2.18 7.38
C ALA A 111 -8.31 1.42 6.06
N PHE A 112 -9.44 0.71 5.93
CA PHE A 112 -9.82 0.05 4.67
C PHE A 112 -10.00 1.06 3.53
N GLY A 113 -10.78 2.12 3.74
CA GLY A 113 -11.00 3.15 2.73
C GLY A 113 -9.70 3.88 2.35
N GLN A 114 -8.85 4.17 3.32
CA GLN A 114 -7.54 4.79 3.10
C GLN A 114 -6.62 3.89 2.27
N ALA A 115 -6.55 2.60 2.61
CA ALA A 115 -5.80 1.60 1.85
C ALA A 115 -6.36 1.44 0.42
N THR A 116 -7.69 1.45 0.25
CA THR A 116 -8.34 1.40 -1.07
C THR A 116 -7.91 2.57 -1.95
N VAL A 117 -7.91 3.80 -1.42
CA VAL A 117 -7.46 4.99 -2.16
C VAL A 117 -6.00 4.87 -2.57
N ARG A 118 -5.13 4.38 -1.68
CA ARG A 118 -3.71 4.15 -1.96
C ARG A 118 -3.50 3.15 -3.09
N HIS A 119 -4.19 2.02 -3.06
CA HIS A 119 -4.09 0.99 -4.11
C HIS A 119 -4.67 1.49 -5.44
N ALA A 120 -5.77 2.25 -5.41
CA ALA A 120 -6.35 2.85 -6.61
C ALA A 120 -5.37 3.83 -7.27
N ILE A 121 -4.77 4.74 -6.50
CA ILE A 121 -3.79 5.71 -7.01
C ILE A 121 -2.55 4.98 -7.55
N PHE A 122 -2.04 3.99 -6.82
CA PHE A 122 -0.92 3.18 -7.25
C PHE A 122 -1.20 2.50 -8.61
N GLY A 123 -2.33 1.79 -8.73
CA GLY A 123 -2.71 1.12 -9.99
C GLY A 123 -2.91 2.10 -11.15
N LEU A 124 -3.53 3.26 -10.90
CA LEU A 124 -3.70 4.30 -11.93
C LEU A 124 -2.36 4.87 -12.41
N LEU A 125 -1.40 5.11 -11.50
CA LEU A 125 -0.07 5.61 -11.84
C LEU A 125 0.75 4.56 -12.59
N LEU A 126 0.75 3.32 -12.11
CA LEU A 126 1.43 2.19 -12.74
C LEU A 126 0.93 1.98 -14.17
N GLY A 127 -0.39 1.91 -14.35
CA GLY A 127 -1.00 1.75 -15.67
C GLY A 127 -0.68 2.91 -16.62
N ARG A 128 -0.71 4.16 -16.12
CA ARG A 128 -0.35 5.35 -16.92
C ARG A 128 1.11 5.32 -17.37
N TRP A 129 2.03 4.87 -16.52
CA TRP A 129 3.44 4.75 -16.91
C TRP A 129 3.69 3.59 -17.86
N ALA A 130 2.91 2.52 -17.76
CA ALA A 130 2.98 1.38 -18.67
C ALA A 130 2.50 1.68 -20.09
N THR A 131 1.75 2.78 -20.28
CA THR A 131 1.22 3.27 -21.57
C THR A 131 2.02 4.44 -22.17
N ARG A 132 3.05 4.93 -21.48
CA ARG A 132 3.95 5.97 -21.97
C ARG A 132 5.20 5.34 -22.56
#